data_AF-A0A0W0VQH6-F1
#
_entry.id   AF-A0A0W0VQH6-F1
#
_cell.length_a   1.000
_cell.length_b   1.000
_cell.length_c   1.000
_cell.angle_alpha   90.00
_cell.angle_beta   90.00
_cell.angle_gamma   90.00
#
_symmetry.space_group_name_H-M   'P 1'
#
loop_
_entity.id
_entity.type
_entity.pdbx_description
1 polymer ?
#
loop_
_entity_poly.entity_id
_entity_poly.type
_entity_poly.pdbx_seq_one_letter_code
_entity_poly.pdbx_strand_id
1 'polypeptide(L)'
;MKKTIVEIYALAVCFFTIICFSFTIVFMAYNIIRALAPSFTISAWQYAEYQSNEQFCSGGIVTFDSGSNKSTSKCGDKSPEEITKLRLKAYTNVLAIEQKTAMQNIIYALILLLTIMFIYVSHWRIARKARQ
;
A
#
# COMPACT_ATOMS: atom_id res chain seq x y z
N MET A 1 30.11 -21.95 -28.58
CA MET A 1 29.14 -22.43 -27.57
C MET A 1 28.99 -21.50 -26.36
N LYS A 2 30.07 -21.05 -25.70
CA LYS A 2 29.97 -20.14 -24.53
C LYS A 2 29.26 -18.80 -24.83
N LYS A 3 29.50 -18.20 -26.01
CA LYS A 3 28.82 -16.95 -26.44
C LYS A 3 27.29 -17.10 -26.49
N THR A 4 26.81 -18.24 -26.96
CA THR A 4 25.37 -18.56 -27.08
C THR A 4 24.70 -18.72 -25.72
N ILE A 5 25.40 -19.32 -24.75
CA ILE A 5 24.88 -19.48 -23.37
C ILE A 5 24.75 -18.12 -22.68
N VAL A 6 25.72 -17.23 -22.85
CA VAL A 6 25.68 -15.86 -22.28
C VAL A 6 24.54 -15.04 -22.89
N GLU A 7 24.31 -15.16 -24.20
CA GLU A 7 23.17 -14.49 -24.85
C GLU A 7 21.83 -14.98 -24.30
N ILE A 8 21.64 -16.31 -24.20
CA ILE A 8 20.40 -16.89 -23.68
C ILE A 8 20.16 -16.45 -22.24
N TYR A 9 21.20 -16.50 -21.39
CA TYR A 9 21.10 -16.01 -20.00
C TYR A 9 20.68 -14.54 -19.94
N ALA A 10 21.35 -13.67 -20.72
CA ALA A 10 21.05 -12.25 -20.72
C ALA A 10 19.62 -11.96 -21.21
N LEU A 11 19.15 -12.67 -22.24
CA LEU A 11 17.78 -12.56 -22.73
C LEU A 11 16.75 -13.06 -21.71
N ALA A 12 17.05 -14.14 -20.98
CA ALA A 12 16.17 -14.65 -19.93
C ALA A 12 16.02 -13.63 -18.79
N VAL A 13 17.10 -12.98 -18.38
CA VAL A 13 17.04 -11.88 -17.38
C VAL A 13 16.26 -10.68 -17.91
N CYS A 14 16.46 -10.30 -19.18
CA CYS A 14 15.66 -9.26 -19.83
C CYS A 14 14.16 -9.59 -19.86
N PHE A 15 13.79 -10.84 -20.13
CA PHE A 15 12.39 -11.28 -20.09
C PHE A 15 11.81 -11.20 -18.67
N PHE A 16 12.54 -11.69 -17.67
CA PHE A 16 12.10 -11.63 -16.28
C PHE A 16 11.92 -10.19 -15.78
N THR A 17 12.85 -9.30 -16.14
CA THR A 17 12.75 -7.87 -15.78
C THR A 17 11.53 -7.19 -16.40
N ILE A 18 11.13 -7.54 -17.62
CA ILE A 18 9.88 -7.03 -18.23
C ILE A 18 8.66 -7.48 -17.41
N ILE A 19 8.61 -8.75 -16.98
CA ILE A 19 7.50 -9.25 -16.13
C ILE A 19 7.42 -8.45 -14.82
N CYS A 20 8.56 -8.28 -14.13
CA CYS A 20 8.64 -7.49 -12.90
C CYS A 20 8.22 -6.03 -13.12
N PHE A 21 8.61 -5.44 -14.25
CA PHE A 21 8.24 -4.09 -14.63
C PHE A 21 6.72 -3.94 -14.79
N SER A 22 6.06 -4.89 -15.47
CA SER A 22 4.61 -4.91 -15.66
C SER A 22 3.85 -4.94 -14.33
N PHE A 23 4.23 -5.85 -13.41
CA PHE A 23 3.60 -5.91 -12.09
C PHE A 23 3.82 -4.63 -11.27
N THR A 24 5.03 -4.06 -11.33
CA THR A 24 5.36 -2.84 -10.59
C THR A 24 4.54 -1.64 -11.08
N ILE A 25 4.28 -1.54 -12.38
CA ILE A 25 3.43 -0.48 -12.94
C ILE A 25 1.99 -0.58 -12.40
N VAL A 26 1.39 -1.78 -12.43
CA VAL A 26 0.02 -1.98 -11.93
C VAL A 26 -0.06 -1.61 -10.45
N PHE A 27 0.91 -2.07 -9.66
CA PHE A 27 1.01 -1.73 -8.24
C PHE A 27 1.17 -0.22 -8.02
N MET A 28 2.01 0.45 -8.80
CA MET A 28 2.21 1.91 -8.71
C MET A 28 0.92 2.66 -9.06
N ALA A 29 0.21 2.25 -10.12
CA ALA A 29 -1.06 2.86 -10.52
C ALA A 29 -2.12 2.76 -9.41
N TYR A 30 -2.23 1.59 -8.77
CA TYR A 30 -3.12 1.41 -7.62
C TYR A 30 -2.77 2.38 -6.48
N ASN A 31 -1.48 2.52 -6.13
CA ASN A 31 -1.08 3.43 -5.05
C ASN A 31 -1.28 4.91 -5.42
N ILE A 32 -1.21 5.28 -6.70
CA ILE A 32 -1.59 6.63 -7.15
C ILE A 32 -3.07 6.91 -6.85
N ILE A 33 -3.96 5.96 -7.19
CA ILE A 33 -5.39 6.08 -6.89
C ILE A 33 -5.60 6.16 -5.37
N ARG A 34 -4.92 5.30 -4.60
CA ARG A 34 -4.97 5.29 -3.13
C ARG A 34 -4.57 6.62 -2.51
N ALA A 35 -3.62 7.34 -3.11
CA ALA A 35 -3.19 8.64 -2.61
C ALA A 35 -4.14 9.79 -2.98
N LEU A 36 -4.68 9.77 -4.20
CA LEU A 36 -5.59 10.82 -4.69
C LEU A 36 -7.01 10.65 -4.14
N ALA A 37 -7.47 9.41 -3.94
CA ALA A 37 -8.80 9.05 -3.49
C ALA A 37 -8.73 8.02 -2.34
N PRO A 38 -8.20 8.38 -1.16
CA PRO A 38 -8.04 7.46 -0.04
C PRO A 38 -9.39 6.91 0.46
N SER A 39 -10.46 7.69 0.38
CA SER A 39 -11.81 7.26 0.80
C SER A 39 -12.36 6.10 -0.03
N PHE A 40 -11.88 5.91 -1.26
CA PHE A 40 -12.27 4.78 -2.11
C PHE A 40 -11.47 3.50 -1.82
N THR A 41 -10.29 3.64 -1.20
CA THR A 41 -9.33 2.54 -1.02
C THR A 41 -9.25 2.02 0.40
N ILE A 42 -9.73 2.78 1.39
CA ILE A 42 -9.96 2.26 2.75
C ILE A 42 -10.93 1.08 2.72
N SER A 43 -10.75 0.14 3.66
CA SER A 43 -11.61 -1.04 3.70
C SER A 43 -13.07 -0.67 3.99
N ALA A 44 -14.00 -1.47 3.46
CA ALA A 44 -15.44 -1.25 3.68
C ALA A 44 -15.81 -1.23 5.18
N TRP A 45 -15.12 -2.04 5.99
CA TRP A 45 -15.32 -2.08 7.43
C TRP A 45 -14.87 -0.77 8.11
N GLN A 46 -13.69 -0.25 7.76
CA GLN A 46 -13.22 1.05 8.26
C GLN A 46 -14.17 2.17 7.81
N TYR A 47 -14.58 2.18 6.54
CA TYR A 47 -15.52 3.19 6.04
C TYR A 47 -16.85 3.17 6.80
N ALA A 48 -17.40 1.98 7.06
CA ALA A 48 -18.64 1.80 7.80
C ALA A 48 -18.52 2.25 9.26
N GLU A 49 -17.39 2.01 9.93
CA GLU A 49 -17.15 2.44 11.31
C GLU A 49 -17.34 3.96 11.50
N TYR A 50 -16.99 4.76 10.50
CA TYR A 50 -17.06 6.21 10.58
C TYR A 50 -18.36 6.83 10.05
N GLN A 51 -19.35 6.07 9.59
CA GLN A 51 -20.59 6.63 9.04
C GLN A 51 -21.54 7.22 10.09
N SER A 52 -21.61 6.60 11.27
CA SER A 52 -22.52 7.00 12.35
C SER A 52 -21.81 7.00 13.70
N ASN A 53 -22.37 7.72 14.67
CA ASN A 53 -21.80 7.76 16.02
C ASN A 53 -21.97 6.39 16.69
N GLU A 54 -23.10 5.72 16.46
CA GLU A 54 -23.41 4.39 16.98
C GLU A 54 -22.37 3.37 16.51
N GLN A 55 -22.05 3.35 15.21
CA GLN A 55 -21.04 2.45 14.66
C GLN A 55 -19.64 2.77 15.20
N PHE A 56 -19.28 4.05 15.25
CA PHE A 56 -17.99 4.49 15.78
C PHE A 56 -17.81 4.10 17.26
N CYS A 57 -18.88 4.21 18.07
CA CYS A 57 -18.87 3.82 19.47
C CYS A 57 -18.87 2.30 19.68
N SER A 58 -19.50 1.55 18.78
CA SER A 58 -19.59 0.08 18.84
C SER A 58 -18.26 -0.62 18.59
N GLY A 59 -17.31 0.01 17.89
CA GLY A 59 -15.97 -0.51 17.62
C GLY A 59 -14.99 -0.44 18.80
N GLY A 60 -15.49 -0.46 20.04
CA GLY A 60 -14.66 -0.43 21.26
C GLY A 60 -13.78 -1.67 21.40
N ILE A 61 -12.57 -1.47 21.94
CA ILE A 61 -11.65 -2.58 22.24
C ILE A 61 -12.13 -3.24 23.54
N VAL A 62 -12.41 -4.54 23.50
CA VAL A 62 -12.48 -5.34 24.73
C VAL A 62 -11.06 -5.51 25.24
N THR A 63 -10.65 -4.66 26.18
CA THR A 63 -9.39 -4.86 26.90
C THR A 63 -9.60 -5.97 27.92
N PHE A 64 -8.94 -7.11 27.69
CA PHE A 64 -8.86 -8.19 28.68
C PHE A 64 -7.79 -7.83 29.71
N ASP A 65 -8.16 -7.03 30.69
CA ASP A 65 -7.33 -6.87 31.89
C ASP A 65 -7.69 -7.99 32.88
N SER A 66 -6.68 -8.71 33.36
CA SER A 66 -6.79 -9.83 34.30
C SER A 66 -7.68 -9.49 35.50
N GLY A 67 -8.96 -9.88 35.44
CA GLY A 67 -9.88 -9.84 36.57
C GLY A 67 -11.07 -8.89 36.47
N SER A 68 -11.19 -8.05 35.43
CA SER A 68 -12.43 -7.27 35.22
C SER A 68 -12.77 -7.06 33.75
N ASN A 69 -13.94 -7.56 33.33
CA ASN A 69 -14.54 -7.26 32.02
C ASN A 69 -15.07 -5.82 32.01
N LYS A 70 -14.18 -4.82 31.95
CA LYS A 70 -14.58 -3.44 31.68
C LYS A 70 -14.54 -3.20 30.18
N SER A 71 -15.71 -3.23 29.56
CA SER A 71 -15.88 -2.67 28.22
C SER A 71 -15.77 -1.14 28.34
N THR A 72 -14.59 -0.60 28.08
CA THR A 72 -14.42 0.85 27.89
C THR A 72 -14.95 1.19 26.50
N SER A 73 -16.21 1.61 26.44
CA SER A 73 -16.78 2.08 25.18
C SER A 73 -15.96 3.29 24.71
N LYS A 74 -15.66 3.37 23.40
CA LYS A 74 -14.93 4.48 22.77
C LYS A 74 -15.54 5.85 23.09
N CYS A 75 -16.83 5.86 23.45
CA CYS A 75 -17.63 7.06 23.61
C CYS A 75 -18.00 7.39 25.06
N GLY A 76 -17.99 6.44 25.99
CA GLY A 76 -18.31 6.67 27.41
C GLY A 76 -19.50 7.60 27.63
N ASP A 77 -19.34 8.56 28.54
CA ASP A 77 -20.34 9.59 28.87
C ASP A 77 -20.23 10.87 28.02
N LYS A 78 -19.60 10.79 26.83
CA LYS A 78 -19.39 11.98 25.97
C LYS A 78 -20.69 12.47 25.37
N SER A 79 -20.78 13.79 25.15
CA SER A 79 -21.92 14.35 24.43
C SER A 79 -21.93 13.89 22.96
N PRO A 80 -23.10 13.88 22.29
CA PRO A 80 -23.19 13.59 20.86
C PRO A 80 -22.29 14.49 19.99
N GLU A 81 -22.09 15.75 20.36
CA GLU A 81 -21.18 16.65 19.62
C GLU A 81 -19.72 16.26 19.80
N GLU A 82 -19.31 15.87 21.01
CA GLU A 82 -17.96 15.40 21.29
C GLU A 82 -17.64 14.10 20.53
N ILE A 83 -18.58 13.16 20.50
CA ILE A 83 -18.47 11.92 19.75
C ILE A 83 -18.30 12.22 18.25
N THR A 84 -19.12 13.13 17.73
CA THR A 84 -19.04 13.55 16.32
C THR A 84 -17.66 14.13 16.00
N LYS A 85 -17.13 14.99 16.87
CA LYS A 85 -15.80 15.59 16.71
C LYS A 85 -14.69 14.53 16.74
N LEU A 86 -14.79 13.55 17.64
CA LEU A 86 -13.83 12.43 17.72
C LEU A 86 -13.89 11.54 16.48
N ARG A 87 -15.10 11.18 16.03
CA ARG A 87 -15.32 10.36 14.84
C ARG A 87 -14.73 11.02 13.60
N LEU A 88 -15.02 12.31 13.38
CA LEU A 88 -14.49 13.05 12.23
C LEU A 88 -12.96 13.15 12.30
N LYS A 89 -12.39 13.44 13.47
CA LYS A 89 -10.92 13.49 13.65
C LYS A 89 -10.28 12.12 13.37
N ALA A 90 -10.86 11.04 13.90
CA ALA A 90 -10.38 9.69 13.66
C ALA A 90 -10.45 9.31 12.18
N TYR A 91 -11.55 9.62 11.50
CA TYR A 91 -11.70 9.38 10.07
C TYR A 91 -10.66 10.15 9.25
N THR A 92 -10.44 11.44 9.54
CA THR A 92 -9.40 12.23 8.86
C THR A 92 -7.99 11.66 9.08
N ASN A 93 -7.72 11.10 10.27
CA ASN A 93 -6.45 10.44 10.55
C ASN A 93 -6.29 9.16 9.72
N VAL A 94 -7.36 8.34 9.60
CA VAL A 94 -7.32 7.13 8.76
C VAL A 94 -7.04 7.48 7.30
N LEU A 95 -7.72 8.49 6.76
CA LEU A 95 -7.46 8.96 5.40
C LEU A 95 -6.02 9.46 5.23
N ALA A 96 -5.50 10.22 6.20
CA ALA A 96 -4.12 10.71 6.16
C ALA A 96 -3.08 9.57 6.22
N ILE A 97 -3.34 8.53 7.03
CA ILE A 97 -2.50 7.33 7.09
C ILE A 97 -2.54 6.62 5.73
N GLU A 98 -3.73 6.42 5.16
CA GLU A 98 -3.93 5.76 3.87
C GLU A 98 -3.14 6.47 2.75
N GLN A 99 -3.23 7.80 2.69
CA GLN A 99 -2.46 8.61 1.74
C GLN A 99 -0.95 8.51 1.96
N LYS A 100 -0.49 8.58 3.22
CA LYS A 100 0.93 8.51 3.54
C LYS A 100 1.52 7.14 3.17
N THR A 101 0.81 6.05 3.47
CA THR A 101 1.22 4.71 3.09
C THR A 101 1.26 4.55 1.57
N ALA A 102 0.28 5.11 0.85
CA ALA A 102 0.28 5.13 -0.61
C ALA A 102 1.51 5.86 -1.18
N MET A 103 1.85 7.03 -0.64
CA MET A 103 3.03 7.80 -1.05
C MET A 103 4.34 7.05 -0.81
N GLN A 104 4.49 6.40 0.35
CA GLN A 104 5.66 5.55 0.63
C GLN A 104 5.78 4.41 -0.38
N ASN A 105 4.66 3.74 -0.68
CA ASN A 105 4.63 2.66 -1.67
C ASN A 105 4.97 3.13 -3.09
N ILE A 106 4.55 4.33 -3.49
CA ILE A 106 4.94 4.93 -4.78
C ILE A 106 6.44 5.17 -4.83
N ILE A 107 7.04 5.70 -3.75
CA ILE A 107 8.49 5.91 -3.68
C ILE A 107 9.23 4.57 -3.80
N TYR A 108 8.77 3.53 -3.08
CA TYR A 108 9.35 2.20 -3.19
C TYR A 108 9.22 1.61 -4.60
N ALA A 109 8.05 1.75 -5.23
CA ALA A 109 7.83 1.31 -6.60
C ALA A 109 8.75 2.05 -7.58
N LEU A 110 8.97 3.35 -7.39
CA LEU A 110 9.87 4.15 -8.22
C LEU A 110 11.32 3.67 -8.10
N ILE A 111 11.80 3.44 -6.87
CA ILE A 111 13.14 2.88 -6.63
C ILE A 111 13.28 1.51 -7.32
N LEU A 112 12.28 0.65 -7.18
CA LEU A 112 12.27 -0.66 -7.82
C LEU A 112 12.30 -0.57 -9.34
N LEU A 113 11.53 0.34 -9.95
CA LEU A 113 11.54 0.59 -11.40
C LEU A 113 12.92 1.04 -11.88
N LEU A 114 13.61 1.91 -11.13
CA LEU A 114 14.97 2.35 -11.45
C LEU A 114 15.96 1.17 -11.39
N THR A 115 15.85 0.31 -10.38
CA THR A 115 16.68 -0.90 -10.27
C THR A 115 16.42 -1.86 -11.43
N ILE A 116 15.16 -2.13 -11.76
CA ILE A 116 14.77 -3.00 -12.90
C ILE A 116 15.33 -2.42 -14.20
N MET A 117 15.20 -1.12 -14.42
CA MET A 117 15.73 -0.43 -15.60
C MET A 117 17.26 -0.59 -15.70
N PHE A 118 17.98 -0.42 -14.59
CA PHE A 118 19.43 -0.61 -14.56
C PHE A 118 19.85 -2.04 -14.91
N ILE A 119 19.18 -3.04 -14.33
CA ILE A 119 19.44 -4.47 -14.61
C ILE A 119 19.15 -4.78 -16.09
N TYR A 120 17.99 -4.33 -16.59
CA TYR A 120 17.57 -4.54 -17.97
C TYR A 120 18.58 -3.93 -18.96
N VAL A 121 18.95 -2.65 -18.78
CA VAL A 121 19.90 -1.97 -19.67
C VAL A 121 21.27 -2.67 -19.66
N SER A 122 21.73 -3.11 -18.49
CA SER A 122 23.01 -3.83 -18.37
C SER A 122 22.98 -5.18 -19.10
N HIS A 123 21.95 -5.99 -18.90
CA HIS A 123 21.82 -7.29 -19.56
C HIS A 123 21.53 -7.15 -21.05
N TRP A 124 20.75 -6.15 -21.46
CA TRP A 124 20.52 -5.83 -22.86
C TRP A 124 21.83 -5.48 -23.59
N ARG A 125 22.70 -4.69 -22.95
CA ARG A 125 24.03 -4.38 -23.50
C ARG A 125 24.90 -5.64 -23.64
N ILE A 126 24.84 -6.57 -22.68
CA ILE A 126 25.56 -7.86 -22.75
C ILE A 126 25.03 -8.70 -23.90
N ALA A 127 23.71 -8.88 -24.00
CA ALA A 127 23.08 -9.64 -25.07
C ALA A 127 23.44 -9.07 -26.46
N ARG A 128 23.39 -7.74 -26.61
CA ARG A 128 23.77 -7.06 -27.85
C ARG A 128 25.23 -7.31 -28.22
N LYS A 129 26.15 -7.28 -27.25
CA LYS A 129 27.58 -7.58 -27.47
C LYS A 129 27.84 -9.05 -27.76
N ALA A 130 27.11 -9.97 -27.13
CA ALA A 130 27.29 -11.41 -27.34
C ALA A 130 26.82 -11.88 -28.71
N ARG A 131 25.89 -11.13 -29.32
CA ARG A 131 25.38 -11.35 -30.68
C ARG A 131 26.34 -10.87 -31.78
N GLN A 132 27.29 -9.98 -31.45
CA GLN A 132 28.37 -9.54 -32.34
C GLN A 132 29.55 -10.52 -32.29
#